data_AF-A0A965AXT9-F1
#
_entry.id   AF-A0A965AXT9-F1
#
_cell.length_a   1.000
_cell.length_b   1.000
_cell.length_c   1.000
_cell.angle_alpha   90.00
_cell.angle_beta   90.00
_cell.angle_gamma   90.00
#
_symmetry.space_group_name_H-M   'P 1'
#
loop_
_entity.id
_entity.type
_entity.pdbx_description
1 polymer ?
#
loop_
_entity_poly.entity_id
_entity_poly.type
_entity_poly.pdbx_seq_one_letter_code
_entity_poly.pdbx_strand_id
1 'polypeptide(L)'
;IADKPEILADFHAEMAEGPAMYMVDSNRGITNLHVPSDVIIDASMPAVIRAGGKGWGPDGKEGDTKCVIPDNCYAPVYDETIKYFKETGALDPTTSGAVANVGLMAQKAEEYGSHPTTFEMKTNGKVRYIAANGDVLFEQAVEAGDIWRSSSARKAPIIDWVKLGIERQALTGSQAIFWLDANRAHDAQLITYVNDILAAEGVADKFQILAPREATRLTLETIRKGEDSIAITGNVLRDYLTDLFPILELGTSAKMLSIVKLMQGGGLFETGAGGSAPKHVQQLVEENHLRWDSLGEFCALGESFAFLANSKGNKKAGVLAKAVDAATQGILDNNKSPERKVGQPDNRDSHFYFAMYWAQALATQSEDAELAAHFAPIAEQLAANEDKIIAEIAAVQGKPADLGGYYHADRAKVAAVMRPSATLNAIIG
;
A
#
# COMPACT_ATOMS: atom_id res chain seq x y z
N ILE A 1 5.15 29.43 20.16
CA ILE A 1 6.19 28.91 21.07
C ILE A 1 7.57 29.47 20.70
N ALA A 2 7.89 29.66 19.41
CA ALA A 2 9.15 30.28 18.98
C ALA A 2 9.49 31.61 19.68
N ASP A 3 8.49 32.43 20.00
CA ASP A 3 8.68 33.71 20.70
C ASP A 3 8.64 33.61 22.24
N LYS A 4 8.73 32.40 22.80
CA LYS A 4 8.69 32.11 24.24
C LYS A 4 9.88 31.22 24.63
N PRO A 5 11.09 31.80 24.78
CA PRO A 5 12.32 31.05 25.02
C PRO A 5 12.28 30.21 26.30
N GLU A 6 11.57 30.66 27.33
CA GLU A 6 11.37 29.92 28.58
C GLU A 6 10.60 28.61 28.37
N ILE A 7 9.53 28.64 27.56
CA ILE A 7 8.76 27.43 27.23
C ILE A 7 9.61 26.45 26.41
N LEU A 8 10.40 26.96 25.46
CA LEU A 8 11.30 26.11 24.67
C LEU A 8 12.37 25.45 25.55
N ALA A 9 12.94 26.19 26.50
CA ALA A 9 13.92 25.64 27.43
C ALA A 9 13.31 24.52 28.29
N ASP A 10 12.09 24.69 28.80
CA ASP A 10 11.38 23.67 29.57
C ASP A 10 11.11 22.41 28.72
N PHE A 11 10.66 22.57 27.47
CA PHE A 11 10.47 21.44 26.54
C PHE A 11 11.78 20.71 26.25
N HIS A 12 12.89 21.44 26.04
CA HIS A 12 14.19 20.82 25.81
C HIS A 12 14.71 20.08 27.05
N ALA A 13 14.48 20.61 28.25
CA ALA A 13 14.82 19.94 29.50
C ALA A 13 14.04 18.63 29.66
N GLU A 14 12.72 18.67 29.50
CA GLU A 14 11.85 17.48 29.60
C GLU A 14 12.25 16.39 28.59
N MET A 15 12.52 16.79 27.34
CA MET A 15 12.96 15.86 26.30
C MET A 15 14.34 15.26 26.55
N ALA A 16 15.23 15.98 27.25
CA ALA A 16 16.56 15.50 27.63
C ALA A 16 16.53 14.59 28.87
N GLU A 17 15.58 14.78 29.78
CA GLU A 17 15.36 13.92 30.94
C GLU A 17 14.59 12.63 30.58
N GLY A 18 13.76 12.68 29.54
CA GLY A 18 13.02 11.54 29.00
C GLY A 18 13.86 10.53 28.19
N PRO A 19 13.25 9.42 27.74
CA PRO A 19 13.92 8.48 26.85
C PRO A 19 14.20 9.10 25.48
N ALA A 20 15.26 8.64 24.82
CA ALA A 20 15.58 9.05 23.46
C ALA A 20 14.40 8.78 22.51
N MET A 21 14.00 9.81 21.77
CA MET A 21 12.85 9.76 20.88
C MET A 21 13.22 9.26 19.49
N TYR A 22 12.30 8.52 18.87
CA TYR A 22 12.35 8.24 17.44
C TYR A 22 12.26 9.56 16.64
N MET A 23 13.13 9.71 15.64
CA MET A 23 13.25 10.91 14.82
C MET A 23 12.70 10.67 13.41
N VAL A 24 11.83 11.57 12.96
CA VAL A 24 11.35 11.64 11.58
C VAL A 24 12.42 12.26 10.67
N ASP A 25 13.13 13.25 11.22
CA ASP A 25 14.30 13.91 10.62
C ASP A 25 15.20 14.44 11.74
N SER A 26 16.30 13.73 12.03
CA SER A 26 17.25 14.12 13.10
C SER A 26 18.02 15.40 12.78
N ASN A 27 18.33 15.66 11.50
CA ASN A 27 19.06 16.88 11.09
C ASN A 27 18.24 18.15 11.33
N ARG A 28 16.91 18.02 11.24
CA ARG A 28 15.96 19.11 11.49
C ARG A 28 15.35 19.07 12.90
N GLY A 29 15.72 18.11 13.73
CA GLY A 29 15.19 17.95 15.08
C GLY A 29 13.72 17.52 15.14
N ILE A 30 13.16 16.95 14.06
CA ILE A 30 11.76 16.54 14.00
C ILE A 30 11.60 15.15 14.61
N THR A 31 10.88 15.08 15.73
CA THR A 31 10.61 13.86 16.51
C THR A 31 9.27 13.22 16.12
N ASN A 32 9.05 11.98 16.57
CA ASN A 32 7.79 11.25 16.45
C ASN A 32 6.55 12.00 16.99
N LEU A 33 6.74 12.97 17.88
CA LEU A 33 5.64 13.70 18.53
C LEU A 33 5.41 15.11 17.92
N HIS A 34 6.13 15.47 16.86
CA HIS A 34 5.98 16.79 16.24
C HIS A 34 4.65 16.93 15.50
N VAL A 35 4.31 15.98 14.63
CA VAL A 35 3.08 16.01 13.83
C VAL A 35 2.44 14.62 13.83
N PRO A 36 1.13 14.49 14.17
CA PRO A 36 0.46 13.18 14.26
C PRO A 36 0.48 12.34 12.98
N SER A 37 0.60 12.98 11.82
CA SER A 37 0.60 12.33 10.51
C SER A 37 1.99 11.93 9.99
N ASP A 38 3.07 12.23 10.72
CA ASP A 38 4.42 11.95 10.24
C ASP A 38 4.79 10.46 10.37
N VAL A 39 4.27 9.78 11.39
CA VAL A 39 4.54 8.37 11.69
C VAL A 39 3.23 7.59 11.70
N ILE A 40 2.92 6.97 10.57
CA ILE A 40 1.69 6.20 10.35
C ILE A 40 2.02 4.72 10.49
N ILE A 41 1.23 4.00 11.29
CA ILE A 41 1.55 2.65 11.79
C ILE A 41 1.77 1.61 10.68
N ASP A 42 0.91 1.62 9.66
CA ASP A 42 0.92 0.75 8.49
C ASP A 42 2.26 0.79 7.75
N ALA A 43 2.85 1.98 7.54
CA ALA A 43 4.12 2.16 6.85
C ALA A 43 5.33 2.13 7.81
N SER A 44 5.20 2.70 9.01
CA SER A 44 6.32 2.85 9.95
C SER A 44 6.72 1.53 10.60
N MET A 45 5.77 0.68 10.96
CA MET A 45 6.07 -0.61 11.59
C MET A 45 6.84 -1.55 10.65
N PRO A 46 6.42 -1.77 9.39
CA PRO A 46 7.21 -2.56 8.44
C PRO A 46 8.58 -1.97 8.16
N ALA A 47 8.70 -0.64 8.09
CA ALA A 47 9.99 0.03 7.89
C ALA A 47 10.96 -0.27 9.05
N VAL A 48 10.49 -0.17 10.30
CA VAL A 48 11.29 -0.51 11.50
C VAL A 48 11.63 -2.00 11.52
N ILE A 49 10.66 -2.88 11.23
CA ILE A 49 10.88 -4.35 11.21
C ILE A 49 11.94 -4.71 10.17
N ARG A 50 11.83 -4.18 8.95
CA ARG A 50 12.80 -4.40 7.87
C ARG A 50 14.19 -3.86 8.21
N ALA A 51 14.27 -2.75 8.95
CA ALA A 51 15.53 -2.20 9.47
C ALA A 51 16.11 -2.99 10.66
N GLY A 52 15.62 -4.22 10.91
CA GLY A 52 16.10 -5.06 12.00
C GLY A 52 15.59 -4.64 13.37
N GLY A 53 14.42 -4.00 13.43
CA GLY A 53 13.83 -3.47 14.66
C GLY A 53 14.43 -2.15 15.14
N LYS A 54 15.08 -1.41 14.22
CA LYS A 54 15.80 -0.18 14.55
C LYS A 54 15.12 1.07 13.99
N GLY A 55 15.19 2.15 14.76
CA GLY A 55 14.74 3.48 14.38
C GLY A 55 15.84 4.51 14.55
N TRP A 56 15.64 5.70 13.98
CA TRP A 56 16.62 6.80 14.05
C TRP A 56 16.49 7.57 15.37
N GLY A 57 17.59 7.70 16.09
CA GLY A 57 17.69 8.47 17.33
C GLY A 57 18.08 9.94 17.11
N PRO A 58 18.07 10.75 18.18
CA PRO A 58 18.44 12.17 18.14
C PRO A 58 19.89 12.43 17.71
N ASP A 59 20.78 11.45 17.88
CA ASP A 59 22.18 11.51 17.45
C ASP A 59 22.39 11.16 15.96
N GLY A 60 21.29 10.92 15.23
CA GLY A 60 21.31 10.54 13.83
C GLY A 60 21.80 9.11 13.60
N LYS A 61 21.76 8.24 14.62
CA LYS A 61 22.13 6.81 14.49
C LYS A 61 20.93 5.90 14.70
N GLU A 62 21.04 4.70 14.17
CA GLU A 62 20.04 3.64 14.34
C GLU A 62 20.17 2.99 15.72
N GLY A 63 19.05 2.74 16.38
CA GLY A 63 18.98 2.07 17.67
C GLY A 63 17.68 1.27 17.83
N ASP A 64 17.68 0.32 18.76
CA ASP A 64 16.48 -0.44 19.08
C ASP A 64 15.38 0.49 19.59
N THR A 65 14.15 0.26 19.15
CA THR A 65 13.01 1.13 19.47
C THR A 65 11.90 0.38 20.20
N LYS A 66 11.22 1.07 21.11
CA LYS A 66 9.97 0.60 21.71
C LYS A 66 8.80 1.17 20.90
N CYS A 67 8.22 0.37 20.02
CA CYS A 67 7.03 0.74 19.27
C CYS A 67 5.79 0.66 20.16
N VAL A 68 5.24 1.81 20.56
CA VAL A 68 4.03 1.88 21.39
C VAL A 68 2.80 1.87 20.49
N ILE A 69 2.03 0.78 20.52
CA ILE A 69 0.72 0.66 19.88
C ILE A 69 -0.30 0.46 21.01
N PRO A 70 -1.08 1.49 21.38
CA PRO A 70 -1.89 1.43 22.60
C PRO A 70 -3.01 0.38 22.57
N ASP A 71 -3.68 0.22 21.43
CA ASP A 71 -4.79 -0.73 21.27
C ASP A 71 -4.27 -2.13 20.89
N ASN A 72 -4.87 -3.17 21.49
CA ASN A 72 -4.42 -4.54 21.36
C ASN A 72 -5.14 -5.33 20.25
N CYS A 73 -6.03 -4.74 19.45
CA CYS A 73 -6.71 -5.45 18.37
C CYS A 73 -5.71 -5.93 17.30
N TYR A 74 -4.70 -5.10 17.00
CA TYR A 74 -3.79 -5.32 15.87
C TYR A 74 -2.31 -5.34 16.25
N ALA A 75 -1.94 -4.76 17.39
CA ALA A 75 -0.56 -4.82 17.93
C ALA A 75 0.03 -6.25 17.97
N PRO A 76 -0.76 -7.32 18.27
CA PRO A 76 -0.24 -8.69 18.27
C PRO A 76 0.37 -9.16 16.96
N VAL A 77 -0.05 -8.63 15.80
CA VAL A 77 0.54 -8.98 14.49
C VAL A 77 2.01 -8.57 14.46
N TYR A 78 2.30 -7.30 14.72
CA TYR A 78 3.68 -6.81 14.68
C TYR A 78 4.55 -7.40 15.79
N ASP A 79 4.01 -7.57 17.01
CA ASP A 79 4.73 -8.22 18.10
C ASP A 79 5.13 -9.66 17.74
N GLU A 80 4.23 -10.41 17.09
CA GLU A 80 4.54 -11.77 16.63
C GLU A 80 5.56 -11.79 15.49
N THR A 81 5.44 -10.89 14.51
CA THR A 81 6.44 -10.75 13.44
C THR A 81 7.84 -10.47 14.02
N ILE A 82 7.94 -9.56 14.99
CA ILE A 82 9.21 -9.20 15.64
C ILE A 82 9.77 -10.41 16.41
N LYS A 83 8.93 -11.12 17.18
CA LYS A 83 9.35 -12.34 17.91
C LYS A 83 9.86 -13.41 16.94
N TYR A 84 9.11 -13.67 15.88
CA TYR A 84 9.48 -14.64 14.86
C TYR A 84 10.84 -14.30 14.21
N PHE A 85 11.10 -13.04 13.86
CA PHE A 85 12.38 -12.65 13.26
C PHE A 85 13.54 -12.60 14.27
N LYS A 86 13.28 -12.36 15.55
CA LYS A 86 14.30 -12.57 16.59
C LYS A 86 14.71 -14.03 16.72
N GLU A 87 13.77 -14.96 16.52
CA GLU A 87 14.00 -16.41 16.59
C GLU A 87 14.65 -16.96 15.31
N THR A 88 14.25 -16.47 14.14
CA THR A 88 14.55 -17.11 12.84
C THR A 88 15.45 -16.27 11.93
N GLY A 89 15.79 -15.05 12.34
CA GLY A 89 16.46 -14.07 11.48
C GLY A 89 15.52 -13.42 10.47
N ALA A 90 16.06 -12.54 9.63
CA ALA A 90 15.31 -11.87 8.58
C ALA A 90 14.67 -12.87 7.59
N LEU A 91 13.58 -12.46 6.95
CA LEU A 91 13.05 -13.17 5.79
C LEU A 91 14.03 -12.99 4.62
N ASP A 92 14.26 -14.05 3.85
CA ASP A 92 15.07 -13.99 2.62
C ASP A 92 14.14 -13.84 1.41
N PRO A 93 14.09 -12.66 0.76
CA PRO A 93 13.21 -12.43 -0.39
C PRO A 93 13.51 -13.31 -1.61
N THR A 94 14.71 -13.93 -1.68
CA THR A 94 15.10 -14.75 -2.84
C THR A 94 14.49 -16.15 -2.81
N THR A 95 14.04 -16.59 -1.63
CA THR A 95 13.47 -17.94 -1.42
C THR A 95 12.10 -17.91 -0.76
N SER A 96 11.64 -16.77 -0.25
CA SER A 96 10.33 -16.68 0.42
C SER A 96 9.19 -16.83 -0.59
N GLY A 97 8.08 -17.39 -0.12
CA GLY A 97 6.79 -17.24 -0.80
C GLY A 97 6.23 -15.84 -0.58
N ALA A 98 4.99 -15.64 -1.02
CA ALA A 98 4.29 -14.36 -0.93
C ALA A 98 3.03 -14.43 -0.06
N VAL A 99 2.65 -13.30 0.52
CA VAL A 99 1.36 -13.14 1.21
C VAL A 99 0.43 -12.22 0.44
N ALA A 100 -0.64 -12.79 -0.13
CA ALA A 100 -1.75 -12.03 -0.69
C ALA A 100 -2.76 -11.64 0.39
N ASN A 101 -3.55 -10.59 0.14
CA ASN A 101 -4.64 -10.18 1.03
C ASN A 101 -6.00 -10.15 0.33
N VAL A 102 -7.04 -10.60 1.02
CA VAL A 102 -8.45 -10.36 0.67
C VAL A 102 -9.12 -9.59 1.81
N GLY A 103 -9.38 -8.30 1.59
CA GLY A 103 -9.83 -7.37 2.62
C GLY A 103 -11.33 -7.04 2.59
N LEU A 104 -12.00 -7.10 3.74
CA LEU A 104 -13.36 -6.59 3.90
C LEU A 104 -13.35 -5.06 4.01
N MET A 105 -13.78 -4.35 2.97
CA MET A 105 -13.78 -2.87 2.99
C MET A 105 -15.04 -2.20 2.43
N ALA A 106 -15.85 -2.93 1.67
CA ALA A 106 -16.99 -2.36 0.96
C ALA A 106 -17.99 -1.69 1.91
N GLN A 107 -18.52 -0.54 1.50
CA GLN A 107 -19.49 0.27 2.25
C GLN A 107 -18.97 0.79 3.60
N LYS A 108 -17.68 1.16 3.66
CA LYS A 108 -17.00 1.66 4.87
C LYS A 108 -17.10 0.66 6.02
N ALA A 109 -16.70 -0.58 5.74
CA ALA A 109 -16.74 -1.64 6.72
C ALA A 109 -15.86 -1.31 7.94
N GLU A 110 -16.37 -1.66 9.11
CA GLU A 110 -15.66 -1.65 10.39
C GLU A 110 -15.19 -0.25 10.81
N GLU A 111 -13.95 -0.08 11.25
CA GLU A 111 -13.41 1.17 11.80
C GLU A 111 -13.44 2.33 10.79
N TYR A 112 -13.31 2.05 9.50
CA TYR A 112 -13.32 3.07 8.44
C TYR A 112 -14.68 3.78 8.28
N GLY A 113 -15.75 3.19 8.83
CA GLY A 113 -17.07 3.80 8.92
C GLY A 113 -17.35 4.54 10.22
N SER A 114 -16.43 4.46 11.20
CA SER A 114 -16.69 4.85 12.60
C SER A 114 -16.49 6.34 12.91
N HIS A 115 -15.92 7.13 11.99
CA HIS A 115 -15.65 8.55 12.23
C HIS A 115 -16.87 9.35 12.71
N PRO A 116 -18.07 9.27 12.09
CA PRO A 116 -19.24 9.99 12.57
C PRO A 116 -19.82 9.43 13.89
N THR A 117 -19.32 8.29 14.36
CA THR A 117 -19.78 7.56 15.53
C THR A 117 -18.68 7.35 16.57
N THR A 118 -17.68 8.24 16.57
CA THR A 118 -16.59 8.28 17.55
C THR A 118 -16.68 9.58 18.34
N PHE A 119 -16.63 9.48 19.67
CA PHE A 119 -16.88 10.60 20.56
C PHE A 119 -15.93 10.55 21.76
N GLU A 120 -15.33 11.69 22.08
CA GLU A 120 -14.68 11.92 23.37
C GLU A 120 -15.75 12.23 24.43
N MET A 121 -15.77 11.46 25.50
CA MET A 121 -16.75 11.54 26.56
C MET A 121 -16.46 12.75 27.45
N LYS A 122 -17.46 13.61 27.64
CA LYS A 122 -17.29 14.83 28.47
C LYS A 122 -17.54 14.60 29.95
N THR A 123 -18.24 13.52 30.30
CA THR A 123 -18.68 13.22 31.67
C THR A 123 -18.78 11.71 31.85
N ASN A 124 -18.63 11.25 33.09
CA ASN A 124 -18.88 9.85 33.44
C ASN A 124 -20.34 9.47 33.18
N GLY A 125 -20.57 8.23 32.75
CA GLY A 125 -21.91 7.76 32.46
C GLY A 125 -21.93 6.42 31.74
N LYS A 126 -22.93 6.25 30.87
CA LYS A 126 -23.10 5.04 30.06
C LYS A 126 -23.49 5.40 28.63
N VAL A 127 -22.91 4.72 27.66
CA VAL A 127 -23.33 4.77 26.25
C VAL A 127 -24.17 3.53 25.95
N ARG A 128 -25.31 3.71 25.25
CA ARG A 128 -26.25 2.62 24.93
C ARG A 128 -26.65 2.62 23.47
N TYR A 129 -26.85 1.43 22.92
CA TYR A 129 -27.69 1.25 21.72
C TYR A 129 -29.10 0.91 22.13
N ILE A 130 -30.05 1.74 21.72
CA ILE A 130 -31.46 1.52 21.97
C ILE A 130 -32.14 1.34 20.61
N ALA A 131 -32.76 0.17 20.42
CA ALA A 131 -33.55 -0.13 19.24
C ALA A 131 -34.82 0.73 19.20
N ALA A 132 -35.43 0.86 18.02
CA ALA A 132 -36.64 1.68 17.86
C ALA A 132 -37.84 1.19 18.72
N ASN A 133 -37.84 -0.07 19.14
CA ASN A 133 -38.83 -0.65 20.04
C ASN A 133 -38.54 -0.41 21.54
N GLY A 134 -37.42 0.24 21.88
CA GLY A 134 -36.99 0.52 23.25
C GLY A 134 -36.00 -0.48 23.84
N ASP A 135 -35.67 -1.57 23.13
CA ASP A 135 -34.73 -2.57 23.64
C ASP A 135 -33.31 -2.02 23.70
N VAL A 136 -32.62 -2.23 24.83
CA VAL A 136 -31.19 -1.91 24.96
C VAL A 136 -30.39 -3.06 24.37
N LEU A 137 -29.77 -2.83 23.22
CA LEU A 137 -28.96 -3.82 22.50
C LEU A 137 -27.53 -3.91 23.02
N PHE A 138 -27.02 -2.81 23.58
CA PHE A 138 -25.66 -2.67 24.07
C PHE A 138 -25.61 -1.57 25.14
N GLU A 139 -24.76 -1.73 26.15
CA GLU A 139 -24.49 -0.74 27.19
C GLU A 139 -23.01 -0.82 27.57
N GLN A 140 -22.34 0.34 27.65
CA GLN A 140 -20.95 0.46 28.10
C GLN A 140 -20.85 1.59 29.12
N ALA A 141 -20.23 1.34 30.27
CA ALA A 141 -19.85 2.39 31.20
C ALA A 141 -18.64 3.16 30.66
N VAL A 142 -18.64 4.48 30.83
CA VAL A 142 -17.60 5.39 30.32
C VAL A 142 -17.29 6.48 31.34
N GLU A 143 -16.08 7.00 31.29
CA GLU A 143 -15.58 8.11 32.09
C GLU A 143 -15.29 9.35 31.23
N ALA A 144 -15.16 10.53 31.85
CA ALA A 144 -14.74 11.73 31.15
C ALA A 144 -13.30 11.57 30.60
N GLY A 145 -13.11 11.91 29.33
CA GLY A 145 -11.86 11.72 28.60
C GLY A 145 -11.79 10.39 27.82
N ASP A 146 -12.69 9.43 28.05
CA ASP A 146 -12.75 8.21 27.26
C ASP A 146 -13.09 8.51 25.81
N ILE A 147 -12.46 7.78 24.89
CA ILE A 147 -12.85 7.76 23.47
C ILE A 147 -13.75 6.55 23.25
N TRP A 148 -15.04 6.78 23.05
CA TRP A 148 -15.99 5.73 22.70
C TRP A 148 -16.24 5.72 21.18
N ARG A 149 -16.35 4.54 20.58
CA ARG A 149 -16.61 4.38 19.14
C ARG A 149 -17.62 3.28 18.82
N SER A 150 -18.33 3.46 17.70
CA SER A 150 -19.15 2.44 17.06
C SER A 150 -18.67 2.14 15.65
N SER A 151 -18.50 0.88 15.31
CA SER A 151 -18.15 0.38 13.97
C SER A 151 -19.25 -0.52 13.43
N SER A 152 -19.35 -0.65 12.11
CA SER A 152 -20.37 -1.51 11.49
C SER A 152 -19.85 -2.24 10.26
N ALA A 153 -20.24 -3.50 10.09
CA ALA A 153 -20.02 -4.26 8.86
C ALA A 153 -21.37 -4.79 8.36
N ARG A 154 -21.64 -4.64 7.06
CA ARG A 154 -22.92 -5.03 6.46
C ARG A 154 -22.84 -6.44 5.89
N LYS A 155 -23.96 -7.18 5.99
CA LYS A 155 -24.05 -8.58 5.53
C LYS A 155 -23.62 -8.77 4.07
N ALA A 156 -24.07 -7.90 3.16
CA ALA A 156 -23.74 -8.05 1.74
C ALA A 156 -22.23 -7.93 1.45
N PRO A 157 -21.51 -6.90 1.96
CA PRO A 157 -20.04 -6.88 1.97
C PRO A 157 -19.37 -8.11 2.57
N ILE A 158 -19.86 -8.64 3.70
CA ILE A 158 -19.29 -9.84 4.34
C ILE A 158 -19.39 -11.06 3.41
N ILE A 159 -20.56 -11.27 2.78
CA ILE A 159 -20.76 -12.39 1.86
C ILE A 159 -19.82 -12.28 0.65
N ASP A 160 -19.71 -11.08 0.07
CA ASP A 160 -18.85 -10.84 -1.09
C ASP A 160 -17.36 -11.06 -0.74
N TRP A 161 -16.92 -10.58 0.42
CA TRP A 161 -15.58 -10.80 0.95
C TRP A 161 -15.22 -12.28 1.13
N VAL A 162 -16.12 -13.08 1.72
CA VAL A 162 -15.90 -14.53 1.87
C VAL A 162 -15.84 -15.22 0.51
N LYS A 163 -16.75 -14.86 -0.42
CA LYS A 163 -16.74 -15.43 -1.78
C LYS A 163 -15.49 -15.08 -2.56
N LEU A 164 -14.97 -13.86 -2.40
CA LEU A 164 -13.70 -13.47 -3.01
C LEU A 164 -12.54 -14.29 -2.42
N GLY A 165 -12.53 -14.52 -1.09
CA GLY A 165 -11.56 -15.42 -0.45
C GLY A 165 -11.59 -16.84 -1.04
N ILE A 166 -12.79 -17.38 -1.25
CA ILE A 166 -12.99 -18.69 -1.91
C ILE A 166 -12.47 -18.69 -3.34
N GLU A 167 -12.84 -17.68 -4.13
CA GLU A 167 -12.40 -17.53 -5.52
C GLU A 167 -10.87 -17.49 -5.61
N ARG A 168 -10.21 -16.70 -4.76
CA ARG A 168 -8.74 -16.58 -4.74
C ARG A 168 -8.06 -17.88 -4.32
N GLN A 169 -8.53 -18.53 -3.26
CA GLN A 169 -7.98 -19.82 -2.81
C GLN A 169 -8.12 -20.89 -3.91
N ALA A 170 -9.26 -20.94 -4.60
CA ALA A 170 -9.49 -21.90 -5.67
C ALA A 170 -8.59 -21.66 -6.89
N LEU A 171 -8.27 -20.40 -7.20
CA LEU A 171 -7.41 -20.02 -8.32
C LEU A 171 -5.93 -20.32 -8.06
N THR A 172 -5.44 -20.11 -6.83
CA THR A 172 -4.01 -20.25 -6.54
C THR A 172 -3.63 -21.56 -5.86
N GLY A 173 -4.56 -22.20 -5.15
CA GLY A 173 -4.28 -23.36 -4.31
C GLY A 173 -3.47 -23.06 -3.05
N SER A 174 -3.17 -21.79 -2.78
CA SER A 174 -2.38 -21.34 -1.62
C SER A 174 -3.10 -21.64 -0.30
N GLN A 175 -2.33 -21.67 0.80
CA GLN A 175 -2.90 -21.62 2.14
C GLN A 175 -3.82 -20.40 2.26
N ALA A 176 -5.01 -20.55 2.84
CA ALA A 176 -5.92 -19.43 3.06
C ALA A 176 -6.41 -19.41 4.51
N ILE A 177 -6.23 -18.26 5.18
CA ILE A 177 -6.53 -18.09 6.60
C ILE A 177 -7.45 -16.88 6.75
N PHE A 178 -8.58 -17.05 7.44
CA PHE A 178 -9.37 -15.95 7.98
C PHE A 178 -8.75 -15.49 9.30
N TRP A 179 -8.32 -14.23 9.38
CA TRP A 179 -7.66 -13.68 10.56
C TRP A 179 -8.72 -13.05 11.46
N LEU A 180 -9.33 -13.88 12.30
CA LEU A 180 -10.47 -13.52 13.15
C LEU A 180 -10.24 -14.05 14.57
N ASP A 181 -10.21 -13.16 15.55
CA ASP A 181 -10.09 -13.54 16.96
C ASP A 181 -11.44 -13.89 17.57
N ALA A 182 -11.67 -15.17 17.85
CA ALA A 182 -12.93 -15.63 18.48
C ALA A 182 -13.21 -14.98 19.85
N ASN A 183 -12.20 -14.40 20.52
CA ASN A 183 -12.38 -13.66 21.78
C ASN A 183 -12.78 -12.20 21.57
N ARG A 184 -12.68 -11.68 20.34
CA ARG A 184 -13.17 -10.35 19.96
C ARG A 184 -14.62 -10.47 19.52
N ALA A 185 -15.53 -9.81 20.25
CA ALA A 185 -16.97 -9.97 20.04
C ALA A 185 -17.44 -9.69 18.59
N HIS A 186 -16.78 -8.74 17.91
CA HIS A 186 -17.02 -8.45 16.50
C HIS A 186 -16.62 -9.62 15.59
N ASP A 187 -15.39 -10.10 15.71
CA ASP A 187 -14.85 -11.20 14.90
C ASP A 187 -15.63 -12.50 15.14
N ALA A 188 -16.06 -12.78 16.37
CA ALA A 188 -16.93 -13.92 16.68
C ALA A 188 -18.24 -13.91 15.87
N GLN A 189 -18.81 -12.72 15.59
CA GLN A 189 -19.97 -12.60 14.70
C GLN A 189 -19.58 -12.87 13.24
N LEU A 190 -18.44 -12.36 12.76
CA LEU A 190 -17.95 -12.63 11.40
C LEU A 190 -17.69 -14.12 11.17
N ILE A 191 -17.08 -14.82 12.15
CA ILE A 191 -16.82 -16.27 12.10
C ILE A 191 -18.10 -17.06 11.82
N THR A 192 -19.25 -16.62 12.36
CA THR A 192 -20.54 -17.28 12.10
C THR A 192 -20.90 -17.22 10.61
N TYR A 193 -20.82 -16.03 9.99
CA TYR A 193 -21.06 -15.88 8.55
C TYR A 193 -20.05 -16.65 7.70
N VAL A 194 -18.77 -16.63 8.08
CA VAL A 194 -17.70 -17.36 7.38
C VAL A 194 -18.00 -18.85 7.37
N ASN A 195 -18.26 -19.45 8.53
CA ASN A 195 -18.55 -20.89 8.64
C ASN A 195 -19.78 -21.30 7.83
N ASP A 196 -20.88 -20.54 7.92
CA ASP A 196 -22.11 -20.83 7.17
C ASP A 196 -21.86 -20.84 5.65
N ILE A 197 -21.12 -19.86 5.15
CA ILE A 197 -20.83 -19.74 3.71
C ILE A 197 -19.86 -20.84 3.26
N LEU A 198 -18.78 -21.10 4.00
CA LEU A 198 -17.81 -22.14 3.66
C LEU A 198 -18.44 -23.54 3.66
N ALA A 199 -19.35 -23.81 4.60
CA ALA A 199 -20.10 -25.06 4.64
C ALA A 199 -21.07 -25.18 3.46
N ALA A 200 -21.79 -24.11 3.11
CA ALA A 200 -22.71 -24.09 1.97
C ALA A 200 -22.00 -24.28 0.62
N GLU A 201 -20.79 -23.74 0.48
CA GLU A 201 -19.95 -23.90 -0.73
C GLU A 201 -19.14 -25.22 -0.71
N GLY A 202 -19.15 -25.98 0.40
CA GLY A 202 -18.49 -27.28 0.50
C GLY A 202 -16.95 -27.21 0.48
N VAL A 203 -16.37 -26.12 0.99
CA VAL A 203 -14.91 -25.85 0.92
C VAL A 203 -14.29 -25.56 2.28
N ALA A 204 -14.98 -25.84 3.39
CA ALA A 204 -14.52 -25.51 4.74
C ALA A 204 -13.15 -26.11 5.11
N ASP A 205 -12.80 -27.28 4.55
CA ASP A 205 -11.51 -27.96 4.73
C ASP A 205 -10.32 -27.23 4.10
N LYS A 206 -10.57 -26.28 3.19
CA LYS A 206 -9.52 -25.50 2.51
C LYS A 206 -9.09 -24.25 3.27
N PHE A 207 -9.78 -23.90 4.35
CA PHE A 207 -9.56 -22.66 5.10
C PHE A 207 -9.28 -22.93 6.57
N GLN A 208 -8.48 -22.05 7.15
CA GLN A 208 -8.30 -21.97 8.60
C GLN A 208 -8.89 -20.66 9.11
N ILE A 209 -9.36 -20.66 10.36
CA ILE A 209 -9.78 -19.44 11.06
C ILE A 209 -8.89 -19.34 12.30
N LEU A 210 -8.03 -18.34 12.34
CA LEU A 210 -7.04 -18.15 13.41
C LEU A 210 -7.09 -16.71 13.90
N ALA A 211 -6.82 -16.51 15.20
CA ALA A 211 -6.63 -15.17 15.72
C ALA A 211 -5.38 -14.52 15.08
N PRO A 212 -5.33 -13.17 14.96
CA PRO A 212 -4.32 -12.49 14.15
C PRO A 212 -2.86 -12.83 14.50
N ARG A 213 -2.56 -13.10 15.78
CA ARG A 213 -1.22 -13.51 16.22
C ARG A 213 -0.84 -14.87 15.64
N GLU A 214 -1.69 -15.87 15.84
CA GLU A 214 -1.50 -17.24 15.39
C GLU A 214 -1.45 -17.32 13.86
N ALA A 215 -2.32 -16.57 13.19
CA ALA A 215 -2.31 -16.43 11.74
C ALA A 215 -0.98 -15.84 11.23
N THR A 216 -0.47 -14.79 11.90
CA THR A 216 0.83 -14.19 11.58
C THR A 216 1.96 -15.21 11.67
N ARG A 217 2.03 -15.97 12.77
CA ARG A 217 3.05 -17.01 12.97
C ARG A 217 3.01 -18.06 11.85
N LEU A 218 1.83 -18.62 11.60
CA LEU A 218 1.67 -19.67 10.58
C LEU A 218 2.00 -19.16 9.17
N THR A 219 1.53 -17.96 8.82
CA THR A 219 1.84 -17.33 7.52
C THR A 219 3.35 -17.13 7.35
N LEU A 220 4.05 -16.62 8.37
CA LEU A 220 5.52 -16.45 8.32
C LEU A 220 6.26 -17.78 8.17
N GLU A 221 5.81 -18.83 8.85
CA GLU A 221 6.34 -20.19 8.70
C GLU A 221 6.12 -20.77 7.30
N THR A 222 4.96 -20.49 6.69
CA THR A 222 4.62 -20.91 5.33
C THR A 222 5.50 -20.18 4.31
N ILE A 223 5.55 -18.85 4.33
CA ILE A 223 6.36 -18.12 3.34
C ILE A 223 7.85 -18.37 3.49
N ARG A 224 8.36 -18.66 4.69
CA ARG A 224 9.77 -19.02 4.85
C ARG A 224 10.13 -20.35 4.15
N LYS A 225 9.16 -21.23 3.90
CA LYS A 225 9.36 -22.47 3.13
C LYS A 225 9.30 -22.26 1.61
N GLY A 226 9.06 -21.03 1.15
CA GLY A 226 8.83 -20.74 -0.27
C GLY A 226 7.39 -20.98 -0.73
N GLU A 227 6.45 -21.16 0.21
CA GLU A 227 5.02 -21.40 -0.08
C GLU A 227 4.19 -20.13 0.09
N ASP A 228 3.11 -19.99 -0.68
CA ASP A 228 2.26 -18.79 -0.63
C ASP A 228 1.11 -18.92 0.38
N SER A 229 0.69 -17.77 0.93
CA SER A 229 -0.44 -17.66 1.86
C SER A 229 -1.39 -16.53 1.47
N ILE A 230 -2.67 -16.70 1.76
CA ILE A 230 -3.73 -15.68 1.58
C ILE A 230 -4.24 -15.30 2.97
N ALA A 231 -4.02 -14.04 3.34
CA ALA A 231 -4.61 -13.43 4.51
C ALA A 231 -5.99 -12.86 4.17
N ILE A 232 -7.05 -13.49 4.68
CA ILE A 232 -8.43 -13.03 4.50
C ILE A 232 -8.83 -12.26 5.76
N THR A 233 -8.94 -10.94 5.66
CA THR A 233 -8.93 -10.05 6.84
C THR A 233 -9.99 -8.96 6.81
N GLY A 234 -10.26 -8.37 7.98
CA GLY A 234 -11.01 -7.11 8.12
C GLY A 234 -10.27 -5.91 7.51
N ASN A 235 -10.90 -4.74 7.54
CA ASN A 235 -10.48 -3.54 6.84
C ASN A 235 -9.14 -2.99 7.35
N VAL A 236 -8.94 -2.93 8.66
CA VAL A 236 -7.67 -2.42 9.23
C VAL A 236 -6.52 -3.39 8.96
N LEU A 237 -6.74 -4.69 9.11
CA LEU A 237 -5.70 -5.68 8.84
C LEU A 237 -5.38 -5.80 7.35
N ARG A 238 -6.35 -5.56 6.44
CA ARG A 238 -6.05 -5.41 5.01
C ARG A 238 -4.95 -4.38 4.83
N ASP A 239 -5.16 -3.18 5.37
CA ASP A 239 -4.24 -2.05 5.30
C ASP A 239 -2.84 -2.43 5.82
N TYR A 240 -2.78 -2.92 7.06
CA TYR A 240 -1.52 -3.22 7.73
C TYR A 240 -0.73 -4.33 7.03
N LEU A 241 -1.42 -5.38 6.56
CA LEU A 241 -0.76 -6.52 5.94
C LEU A 241 -0.34 -6.24 4.50
N THR A 242 -1.07 -5.38 3.77
CA THR A 242 -0.68 -4.95 2.41
C THR A 242 0.49 -3.97 2.40
N ASP A 243 0.85 -3.38 3.54
CA ASP A 243 2.16 -2.75 3.71
C ASP A 243 3.21 -3.72 4.25
N LEU A 244 2.89 -4.47 5.31
CA LEU A 244 3.85 -5.33 6.01
C LEU A 244 4.54 -6.33 5.08
N PHE A 245 3.76 -7.20 4.43
CA PHE A 245 4.35 -8.29 3.64
C PHE A 245 5.03 -7.79 2.37
N PRO A 246 4.44 -6.88 1.57
CA PRO A 246 5.13 -6.31 0.41
C PRO A 246 6.42 -5.56 0.74
N ILE A 247 6.50 -4.87 1.89
CA ILE A 247 7.75 -4.23 2.32
C ILE A 247 8.81 -5.28 2.69
N LEU A 248 8.41 -6.41 3.27
CA LEU A 248 9.33 -7.52 3.58
C LEU A 248 9.78 -8.27 2.32
N GLU A 249 8.88 -8.50 1.37
CA GLU A 249 9.09 -9.29 0.15
C GLU A 249 9.74 -8.48 -0.98
N LEU A 250 9.24 -7.27 -1.25
CA LEU A 250 9.60 -6.45 -2.40
C LEU A 250 10.37 -5.19 -2.02
N GLY A 251 10.49 -4.92 -0.72
CA GLY A 251 11.12 -3.71 -0.21
C GLY A 251 10.28 -2.45 -0.34
N THR A 252 9.05 -2.56 -0.84
CA THR A 252 8.08 -1.46 -1.00
C THR A 252 6.68 -2.03 -1.23
N SER A 253 5.64 -1.34 -0.75
CA SER A 253 4.22 -1.67 -1.00
C SER A 253 3.66 -1.04 -2.29
N ALA A 254 4.47 -0.24 -3.00
CA ALA A 254 4.08 0.37 -4.27
C ALA A 254 4.08 -0.61 -5.46
N LYS A 255 4.70 -1.79 -5.31
CA LYS A 255 4.82 -2.81 -6.37
C LYS A 255 3.76 -3.92 -6.25
N MET A 256 2.52 -3.51 -5.97
CA MET A 256 1.42 -4.43 -5.70
C MET A 256 0.26 -4.20 -6.65
N LEU A 257 -0.44 -5.29 -6.99
CA LEU A 257 -1.77 -5.22 -7.58
C LEU A 257 -2.81 -5.02 -6.48
N SER A 258 -3.58 -3.93 -6.56
CA SER A 258 -4.74 -3.69 -5.70
C SER A 258 -6.00 -3.59 -6.57
N ILE A 259 -6.77 -4.68 -6.60
CA ILE A 259 -7.94 -4.83 -7.46
C ILE A 259 -9.20 -4.84 -6.61
N VAL A 260 -10.12 -3.93 -6.93
CA VAL A 260 -11.40 -3.77 -6.27
C VAL A 260 -12.51 -4.17 -7.23
N LYS A 261 -13.04 -5.38 -7.06
CA LYS A 261 -14.24 -5.84 -7.76
C LYS A 261 -15.44 -5.11 -7.18
N LEU A 262 -15.97 -4.12 -7.91
CA LEU A 262 -17.11 -3.34 -7.44
C LEU A 262 -18.35 -4.24 -7.39
N MET A 263 -19.12 -4.16 -6.30
CA MET A 263 -20.32 -4.99 -6.10
C MET A 263 -21.37 -4.86 -7.22
N GLN A 264 -21.32 -3.78 -8.02
CA GLN A 264 -22.22 -3.55 -9.16
C GLN A 264 -21.64 -4.05 -10.50
N GLY A 265 -20.55 -4.83 -10.49
CA GLY A 265 -19.95 -5.44 -11.67
C GLY A 265 -18.90 -4.59 -12.40
N GLY A 266 -18.50 -3.46 -11.84
CA GLY A 266 -17.34 -2.68 -12.32
C GLY A 266 -16.02 -3.13 -11.68
N GLY A 267 -14.91 -2.58 -12.15
CA GLY A 267 -13.58 -2.77 -11.56
C GLY A 267 -12.95 -1.42 -11.22
N LEU A 268 -12.30 -1.35 -10.07
CA LEU A 268 -11.41 -0.25 -9.66
C LEU A 268 -10.03 -0.85 -9.42
N PHE A 269 -8.99 -0.20 -9.93
CA PHE A 269 -7.61 -0.68 -9.91
C PHE A 269 -6.75 0.39 -9.26
N GLU A 270 -6.36 0.15 -8.02
CA GLU A 270 -5.45 1.04 -7.29
C GLU A 270 -4.01 0.70 -7.69
N THR A 271 -3.17 1.72 -7.82
CA THR A 271 -1.83 1.62 -8.43
C THR A 271 -0.76 1.20 -7.42
N GLY A 272 -1.16 0.59 -6.30
CA GLY A 272 -0.32 0.23 -5.16
C GLY A 272 -1.06 0.40 -3.84
N ALA A 273 -0.47 -0.08 -2.74
CA ALA A 273 -1.05 0.02 -1.40
C ALA A 273 -0.49 1.16 -0.54
N GLY A 274 0.59 1.83 -1.00
CA GLY A 274 1.27 2.88 -0.25
C GLY A 274 0.66 4.29 -0.40
N GLY A 275 1.22 5.25 0.33
CA GLY A 275 0.81 6.66 0.29
C GLY A 275 1.45 7.49 -0.84
N SER A 276 1.22 8.81 -0.82
CA SER A 276 1.67 9.77 -1.86
C SER A 276 3.12 10.26 -1.74
N ALA A 277 3.92 9.67 -0.85
CA ALA A 277 5.36 9.88 -0.70
C ALA A 277 5.84 11.36 -0.72
N PRO A 278 5.50 12.21 0.29
CA PRO A 278 5.87 13.63 0.31
C PRO A 278 7.38 13.91 0.23
N LYS A 279 8.22 12.98 0.73
CA LYS A 279 9.68 13.07 0.62
C LYS A 279 10.20 12.94 -0.82
N HIS A 280 9.39 12.43 -1.76
CA HIS A 280 9.73 12.40 -3.19
C HIS A 280 9.54 13.78 -3.82
N VAL A 281 8.47 14.50 -3.42
CA VAL A 281 8.21 15.86 -3.88
C VAL A 281 9.31 16.83 -3.43
N GLN A 282 9.83 16.66 -2.21
CA GLN A 282 10.96 17.45 -1.71
C GLN A 282 12.19 17.31 -2.63
N GLN A 283 12.59 16.07 -2.97
CA GLN A 283 13.71 15.83 -3.87
C GLN A 283 13.46 16.35 -5.29
N LEU A 284 12.23 16.23 -5.81
CA LEU A 284 11.87 16.79 -7.10
C LEU A 284 12.04 18.32 -7.11
N VAL A 285 11.56 19.01 -6.07
CA VAL A 285 11.67 20.48 -5.99
C VAL A 285 13.13 20.93 -5.81
N GLU A 286 13.90 20.23 -4.98
CA GLU A 286 15.28 20.63 -4.64
C GLU A 286 16.30 20.25 -5.74
N GLU A 287 16.15 19.07 -6.32
CA GLU A 287 17.17 18.44 -7.18
C GLU A 287 16.62 18.01 -8.56
N ASN A 288 15.33 18.24 -8.85
CA ASN A 288 14.66 17.80 -10.06
C ASN A 288 14.88 16.32 -10.39
N HIS A 289 14.80 15.47 -9.36
CA HIS A 289 14.88 14.02 -9.47
C HIS A 289 13.67 13.40 -8.76
N LEU A 290 12.87 12.62 -9.49
CA LEU A 290 11.68 11.95 -8.96
C LEU A 290 11.90 10.44 -8.85
N ARG A 291 12.20 9.97 -7.64
CA ARG A 291 12.37 8.54 -7.32
C ARG A 291 11.07 7.75 -7.07
N TRP A 292 9.94 8.25 -7.57
CA TRP A 292 8.65 7.54 -7.50
C TRP A 292 8.64 6.40 -8.51
N ASP A 293 8.34 5.18 -8.06
CA ASP A 293 8.27 4.00 -8.92
C ASP A 293 6.82 3.77 -9.38
N SER A 294 6.57 3.96 -10.68
CA SER A 294 5.25 3.81 -11.30
C SER A 294 4.89 2.38 -11.69
N LEU A 295 5.66 1.36 -11.27
CA LEU A 295 5.37 -0.03 -11.61
C LEU A 295 3.92 -0.44 -11.30
N GLY A 296 3.38 -0.02 -10.16
CA GLY A 296 1.99 -0.31 -9.79
C GLY A 296 0.96 0.38 -10.70
N GLU A 297 1.28 1.52 -11.30
CA GLU A 297 0.44 2.17 -12.32
C GLU A 297 0.41 1.35 -13.61
N PHE A 298 1.57 0.79 -14.02
CA PHE A 298 1.67 -0.08 -15.19
C PHE A 298 0.87 -1.38 -14.99
N CYS A 299 1.03 -2.03 -13.83
CA CYS A 299 0.28 -3.24 -13.50
C CYS A 299 -1.23 -2.99 -13.43
N ALA A 300 -1.66 -1.89 -12.80
CA ALA A 300 -3.07 -1.52 -12.73
C ALA A 300 -3.67 -1.22 -14.12
N LEU A 301 -2.88 -0.62 -15.04
CA LEU A 301 -3.30 -0.38 -16.42
C LEU A 301 -3.50 -1.70 -17.18
N GLY A 302 -2.58 -2.66 -17.04
CA GLY A 302 -2.69 -3.99 -17.64
C GLY A 302 -3.97 -4.71 -17.18
N GLU A 303 -4.21 -4.75 -15.87
CA GLU A 303 -5.43 -5.33 -15.28
C GLU A 303 -6.70 -4.60 -15.70
N SER A 304 -6.65 -3.27 -15.83
CA SER A 304 -7.80 -2.49 -16.32
C SER A 304 -8.18 -2.87 -17.75
N PHE A 305 -7.20 -3.03 -18.65
CA PHE A 305 -7.45 -3.49 -20.01
C PHE A 305 -7.91 -4.96 -20.06
N ALA A 306 -7.32 -5.83 -19.23
CA ALA A 306 -7.73 -7.23 -19.13
C ALA A 306 -9.19 -7.35 -18.64
N PHE A 307 -9.57 -6.56 -17.65
CA PHE A 307 -10.95 -6.48 -17.16
C PHE A 307 -11.91 -5.99 -18.25
N LEU A 308 -11.55 -4.95 -19.02
CA LEU A 308 -12.36 -4.47 -20.13
C LEU A 308 -12.52 -5.55 -21.22
N ALA A 309 -11.44 -6.27 -21.53
CA ALA A 309 -11.45 -7.35 -22.50
C ALA A 309 -12.41 -8.47 -22.08
N ASN A 310 -12.31 -8.92 -20.82
CA ASN A 310 -13.12 -10.02 -20.29
C ASN A 310 -14.59 -9.61 -20.08
N SER A 311 -14.84 -8.42 -19.54
CA SER A 311 -16.20 -7.96 -19.20
C SER A 311 -17.03 -7.51 -20.41
N LYS A 312 -16.38 -7.05 -21.49
CA LYS A 312 -17.06 -6.53 -22.69
C LYS A 312 -16.72 -7.29 -23.97
N GLY A 313 -15.89 -8.33 -23.92
CA GLY A 313 -15.42 -9.05 -25.11
C GLY A 313 -14.55 -8.19 -26.02
N ASN A 314 -13.87 -7.16 -25.49
CA ASN A 314 -13.06 -6.24 -26.29
C ASN A 314 -11.68 -6.85 -26.59
N LYS A 315 -11.53 -7.43 -27.79
CA LYS A 315 -10.29 -8.07 -28.22
C LYS A 315 -9.09 -7.12 -28.28
N LYS A 316 -9.27 -5.87 -28.76
CA LYS A 316 -8.20 -4.86 -28.81
C LYS A 316 -7.70 -4.52 -27.40
N ALA A 317 -8.60 -4.42 -26.42
CA ALA A 317 -8.19 -4.25 -25.02
C ALA A 317 -7.36 -5.45 -24.51
N GLY A 318 -7.69 -6.67 -24.93
CA GLY A 318 -6.90 -7.86 -24.59
C GLY A 318 -5.48 -7.81 -25.15
N VAL A 319 -5.30 -7.32 -26.38
CA VAL A 319 -3.98 -7.11 -26.98
C VAL A 319 -3.20 -6.02 -26.23
N LEU A 320 -3.86 -4.91 -25.88
CA LEU A 320 -3.25 -3.84 -25.07
C LEU A 320 -2.79 -4.35 -23.71
N ALA A 321 -3.61 -5.14 -23.01
CA ALA A 321 -3.28 -5.74 -21.71
C ALA A 321 -2.00 -6.58 -21.78
N LYS A 322 -1.95 -7.55 -22.71
CA LYS A 322 -0.77 -8.41 -22.91
C LYS A 322 0.49 -7.61 -23.24
N ALA A 323 0.35 -6.53 -24.03
CA ALA A 323 1.46 -5.68 -24.38
C ALA A 323 1.93 -4.80 -23.20
N VAL A 324 1.02 -4.38 -22.31
CA VAL A 324 1.38 -3.73 -21.03
C VAL A 324 2.14 -4.71 -20.13
N ASP A 325 1.70 -5.97 -20.04
CA ASP A 325 2.41 -6.99 -19.25
C ASP A 325 3.83 -7.21 -19.79
N ALA A 326 3.98 -7.33 -21.12
CA ALA A 326 5.28 -7.46 -21.77
C ALA A 326 6.18 -6.23 -21.53
N ALA A 327 5.61 -5.02 -21.57
CA ALA A 327 6.34 -3.79 -21.29
C ALA A 327 6.81 -3.70 -19.82
N THR A 328 5.92 -4.09 -18.90
CA THR A 328 6.20 -4.15 -17.47
C THR A 328 7.30 -5.16 -17.17
N GLN A 329 7.28 -6.34 -17.80
CA GLN A 329 8.37 -7.32 -17.73
C GLN A 329 9.68 -6.73 -18.27
N GLY A 330 9.62 -6.02 -19.40
CA GLY A 330 10.79 -5.32 -19.97
C GLY A 330 11.44 -4.33 -19.01
N ILE A 331 10.64 -3.58 -18.23
CA ILE A 331 11.15 -2.70 -17.17
C ILE A 331 11.92 -3.49 -16.10
N LEU A 332 11.37 -4.63 -15.68
CA LEU A 332 11.96 -5.46 -14.63
C LEU A 332 13.24 -6.16 -15.12
N ASP A 333 13.19 -6.84 -16.27
CA ASP A 333 14.30 -7.61 -16.83
C ASP A 333 15.53 -6.75 -17.13
N ASN A 334 15.30 -5.49 -17.55
CA ASN A 334 16.37 -4.57 -17.92
C ASN A 334 16.68 -3.54 -16.83
N ASN A 335 16.13 -3.74 -15.62
CA ASN A 335 16.32 -2.87 -14.45
C ASN A 335 16.10 -1.38 -14.77
N LYS A 336 15.00 -1.05 -15.44
CA LYS A 336 14.62 0.32 -15.83
C LYS A 336 13.68 0.98 -14.83
N SER A 337 13.72 0.54 -13.56
CA SER A 337 13.03 1.23 -12.47
C SER A 337 13.81 2.49 -12.05
N PRO A 338 13.15 3.50 -11.47
CA PRO A 338 13.82 4.70 -10.96
C PRO A 338 14.84 4.36 -9.87
N GLU A 339 16.01 4.98 -9.96
CA GLU A 339 17.00 4.98 -8.91
C GLU A 339 16.76 6.14 -7.93
N ARG A 340 17.58 6.25 -6.88
CA ARG A 340 17.28 7.13 -5.73
C ARG A 340 18.07 8.43 -5.71
N LYS A 341 19.16 8.51 -6.48
CA LYS A 341 20.10 9.64 -6.43
C LYS A 341 20.05 10.43 -7.72
N VAL A 342 20.18 11.74 -7.58
CA VAL A 342 20.31 12.67 -8.69
C VAL A 342 21.44 12.26 -9.65
N GLY A 343 21.18 12.39 -10.95
CA GLY A 343 22.07 11.93 -12.02
C GLY A 343 21.89 10.47 -12.42
N GLN A 344 21.08 9.70 -11.69
CA GLN A 344 20.66 8.35 -12.08
C GLN A 344 19.27 8.42 -12.78
N PRO A 345 18.84 7.35 -13.47
CA PRO A 345 17.50 7.27 -14.05
C PRO A 345 16.42 7.51 -12.99
N ASP A 346 15.39 8.27 -13.34
CA ASP A 346 14.27 8.60 -12.47
C ASP A 346 12.92 8.16 -13.05
N ASN A 347 11.81 8.58 -12.45
CA ASN A 347 10.46 8.26 -12.90
C ASN A 347 10.20 8.55 -14.39
N ARG A 348 10.79 9.61 -14.94
CA ARG A 348 10.55 10.00 -16.34
C ARG A 348 11.27 9.04 -17.29
N ASP A 349 12.45 8.57 -16.91
CA ASP A 349 13.18 7.55 -17.66
C ASP A 349 12.38 6.24 -17.71
N SER A 350 11.82 5.79 -16.57
CA SER A 350 11.03 4.55 -16.54
C SER A 350 9.76 4.63 -17.39
N HIS A 351 9.10 5.79 -17.43
CA HIS A 351 7.94 6.03 -18.32
C HIS A 351 8.33 5.98 -19.80
N PHE A 352 9.48 6.54 -20.18
CA PHE A 352 9.99 6.41 -21.55
C PHE A 352 10.24 4.94 -21.92
N TYR A 353 10.96 4.19 -21.07
CA TYR A 353 11.23 2.78 -21.32
C TYR A 353 9.95 1.95 -21.40
N PHE A 354 8.96 2.23 -20.53
CA PHE A 354 7.66 1.57 -20.57
C PHE A 354 6.96 1.84 -21.91
N ALA A 355 6.90 3.09 -22.35
CA ALA A 355 6.32 3.45 -23.64
C ALA A 355 7.03 2.77 -24.82
N MET A 356 8.37 2.70 -24.79
CA MET A 356 9.17 2.02 -25.81
C MET A 356 8.88 0.51 -25.87
N TYR A 357 8.94 -0.18 -24.73
CA TYR A 357 8.65 -1.62 -24.68
C TYR A 357 7.19 -1.93 -25.03
N TRP A 358 6.26 -1.07 -24.65
CA TRP A 358 4.85 -1.22 -24.99
C TRP A 358 4.60 -1.06 -26.48
N ALA A 359 5.18 -0.02 -27.11
CA ALA A 359 5.10 0.17 -28.56
C ALA A 359 5.73 -1.00 -29.32
N GLN A 360 6.87 -1.51 -28.86
CA GLN A 360 7.52 -2.69 -29.43
C GLN A 360 6.62 -3.93 -29.35
N ALA A 361 6.06 -4.24 -28.17
CA ALA A 361 5.17 -5.38 -27.99
C ALA A 361 3.90 -5.27 -28.87
N LEU A 362 3.33 -4.07 -29.00
CA LEU A 362 2.18 -3.81 -29.88
C LEU A 362 2.52 -3.92 -31.36
N ALA A 363 3.73 -3.55 -31.76
CA ALA A 363 4.20 -3.66 -33.14
C ALA A 363 4.50 -5.12 -33.55
N THR A 364 4.95 -5.97 -32.61
CA THR A 364 5.40 -7.34 -32.91
C THR A 364 4.35 -8.42 -32.69
N GLN A 365 3.26 -8.14 -31.97
CA GLN A 365 2.18 -9.11 -31.77
C GLN A 365 1.46 -9.46 -33.08
N SER A 366 0.80 -10.63 -33.11
CA SER A 366 0.13 -11.19 -34.29
C SER A 366 -1.39 -11.37 -34.15
N GLU A 367 -1.98 -10.85 -33.06
CA GLU A 367 -3.40 -10.94 -32.75
C GLU A 367 -4.24 -9.84 -33.45
N ASP A 368 -3.66 -8.66 -33.69
CA ASP A 368 -4.32 -7.54 -34.36
C ASP A 368 -3.34 -6.81 -35.32
N ALA A 369 -3.49 -7.02 -36.62
CA ALA A 369 -2.60 -6.46 -37.63
C ALA A 369 -2.71 -4.93 -37.77
N GLU A 370 -3.86 -4.35 -37.44
CA GLU A 370 -4.06 -2.89 -37.51
C GLU A 370 -3.28 -2.20 -36.38
N LEU A 371 -3.37 -2.73 -35.15
CA LEU A 371 -2.57 -2.26 -34.02
C LEU A 371 -1.06 -2.42 -34.30
N ALA A 372 -0.65 -3.58 -34.83
CA ALA A 372 0.75 -3.80 -35.19
C ALA A 372 1.27 -2.75 -36.19
N ALA A 373 0.53 -2.53 -37.28
CA ALA A 373 0.90 -1.54 -38.29
C ALA A 373 0.90 -0.09 -37.74
N HIS A 374 -0.02 0.23 -36.83
CA HIS A 374 -0.09 1.56 -36.22
C HIS A 374 1.10 1.84 -35.30
N PHE A 375 1.50 0.86 -34.47
CA PHE A 375 2.58 1.04 -33.49
C PHE A 375 3.97 0.80 -34.07
N ALA A 376 4.12 0.14 -35.21
CA ALA A 376 5.41 -0.07 -35.88
C ALA A 376 6.25 1.23 -36.06
N PRO A 377 5.74 2.32 -36.66
CA PRO A 377 6.53 3.54 -36.82
C PRO A 377 6.81 4.24 -35.47
N ILE A 378 5.95 4.08 -34.46
CA ILE A 378 6.15 4.65 -33.13
C ILE A 378 7.29 3.90 -32.41
N ALA A 379 7.28 2.58 -32.45
CA ALA A 379 8.32 1.73 -31.88
C ALA A 379 9.69 2.01 -32.51
N GLU A 380 9.74 2.18 -33.83
CA GLU A 380 10.96 2.55 -34.55
C GLU A 380 11.49 3.93 -34.12
N GLN A 381 10.62 4.94 -34.03
CA GLN A 381 11.02 6.28 -33.61
C GLN A 381 11.52 6.34 -32.16
N LEU A 382 10.86 5.64 -31.24
CA LEU A 382 11.29 5.56 -29.83
C LEU A 382 12.66 4.87 -29.72
N ALA A 383 12.85 3.74 -30.39
CA ALA A 383 14.12 3.02 -30.37
C ALA A 383 15.26 3.82 -31.02
N ALA A 384 15.01 4.46 -32.17
CA ALA A 384 16.02 5.24 -32.87
C ALA A 384 16.44 6.53 -32.12
N ASN A 385 15.63 7.01 -31.18
CA ASN A 385 15.88 8.22 -30.41
C ASN A 385 16.16 7.97 -28.92
N GLU A 386 16.38 6.72 -28.50
CA GLU A 386 16.59 6.35 -27.08
C GLU A 386 17.64 7.25 -26.41
N ASP A 387 18.87 7.25 -26.92
CA ASP A 387 19.98 8.01 -26.32
C ASP A 387 19.68 9.51 -26.22
N LYS A 388 19.00 10.07 -27.24
CA LYS A 388 18.65 11.49 -27.27
C LYS A 388 17.58 11.83 -26.24
N ILE A 389 16.54 10.99 -26.10
CA ILE A 389 15.46 11.19 -25.14
C ILE A 389 16.01 11.11 -23.71
N ILE A 390 16.82 10.09 -23.41
CA ILE A 390 17.45 9.93 -22.09
C ILE A 390 18.36 11.12 -21.78
N ALA A 391 19.15 11.59 -22.75
CA ALA A 391 20.00 12.77 -22.55
C ALA A 391 19.19 14.05 -22.26
N GLU A 392 18.05 14.25 -22.93
CA GLU A 392 17.15 15.38 -22.68
C GLU A 392 16.50 15.32 -21.28
N ILE A 393 16.11 14.13 -20.81
CA ILE A 393 15.58 13.91 -19.46
C ILE A 393 16.68 14.16 -18.41
N ALA A 394 17.87 13.61 -18.60
CA ALA A 394 18.98 13.75 -17.67
C ALA A 394 19.46 15.22 -17.52
N ALA A 395 19.40 16.01 -18.59
CA ALA A 395 19.91 17.39 -18.63
C ALA A 395 19.22 18.38 -17.65
N VAL A 396 18.02 18.04 -17.15
CA VAL A 396 17.28 18.86 -16.19
C VAL A 396 17.53 18.48 -14.74
N GLN A 397 18.11 17.30 -14.46
CA GLN A 397 18.41 16.85 -13.11
C GLN A 397 19.51 17.71 -12.44
N GLY A 398 19.51 17.76 -11.11
CA GLY A 398 20.49 18.51 -10.30
C GLY A 398 20.22 20.00 -10.17
N LYS A 399 19.07 20.47 -10.66
CA LYS A 399 18.65 21.88 -10.57
C LYS A 399 17.32 21.95 -9.84
N PRO A 400 17.04 23.01 -9.06
CA PRO A 400 15.72 23.17 -8.46
C PRO A 400 14.61 23.25 -9.51
N ALA A 401 13.47 22.61 -9.23
CA ALA A 401 12.28 22.64 -10.08
C ALA A 401 11.18 23.49 -9.45
N ASP A 402 10.71 24.51 -10.17
CA ASP A 402 9.58 25.33 -9.75
C ASP A 402 8.26 24.73 -10.24
N LEU A 403 7.50 24.14 -9.32
CA LEU A 403 6.17 23.59 -9.59
C LEU A 403 5.05 24.65 -9.50
N GLY A 404 5.33 25.85 -9.01
CA GLY A 404 4.33 26.91 -8.81
C GLY A 404 3.34 26.66 -7.67
N GLY A 405 3.60 25.67 -6.81
CA GLY A 405 2.79 25.33 -5.65
C GLY A 405 3.07 23.91 -5.16
N TYR A 406 2.45 23.50 -4.04
CA TYR A 406 2.56 22.15 -3.49
C TYR A 406 1.24 21.38 -3.63
N TYR A 407 0.23 21.70 -2.81
CA TYR A 407 -1.10 21.06 -2.88
C TYR A 407 -1.89 21.42 -4.15
N HIS A 408 -1.66 22.63 -4.67
CA HIS A 408 -2.29 23.13 -5.89
C HIS A 408 -1.23 23.83 -6.74
N ALA A 409 -0.40 23.01 -7.37
CA ALA A 409 0.71 23.44 -8.22
C ALA A 409 0.21 23.97 -9.59
N ASP A 410 1.03 24.81 -10.25
CA ASP A 410 0.71 25.33 -11.57
C ASP A 410 0.85 24.22 -12.62
N ARG A 411 -0.24 23.92 -13.33
CA ARG A 411 -0.28 22.79 -14.28
C ARG A 411 0.71 22.94 -15.43
N ALA A 412 0.95 24.16 -15.91
CA ALA A 412 1.88 24.38 -17.03
C ALA A 412 3.33 24.19 -16.55
N LYS A 413 3.65 24.66 -15.34
CA LYS A 413 4.97 24.42 -14.73
C LYS A 413 5.23 22.94 -14.45
N VAL A 414 4.25 22.24 -13.87
CA VAL A 414 4.35 20.79 -13.64
C VAL A 414 4.56 20.05 -14.96
N ALA A 415 3.80 20.38 -16.01
CA ALA A 415 3.98 19.74 -17.32
C ALA A 415 5.37 19.98 -17.90
N ALA A 416 5.92 21.20 -17.78
CA ALA A 416 7.26 21.52 -18.25
C ALA A 416 8.36 20.75 -17.49
N VAL A 417 8.21 20.57 -16.17
CA VAL A 417 9.14 19.80 -15.33
C VAL A 417 9.05 18.30 -15.62
N MET A 418 7.83 17.78 -15.81
CA MET A 418 7.58 16.35 -15.96
C MET A 418 7.78 15.84 -17.40
N ARG A 419 7.72 16.72 -18.41
CA ARG A 419 7.90 16.36 -19.83
C ARG A 419 9.06 17.13 -20.50
N PRO A 420 10.30 17.04 -19.98
CA PRO A 420 11.42 17.86 -20.46
C PRO A 420 11.95 17.45 -21.84
N SER A 421 11.72 16.21 -22.28
CA SER A 421 12.19 15.74 -23.59
C SER A 421 11.27 16.22 -24.71
N ALA A 422 11.75 17.20 -25.49
CA ALA A 422 11.07 17.66 -26.70
C ALA A 422 10.99 16.55 -27.75
N THR A 423 12.00 15.68 -27.84
CA THR A 423 12.02 14.56 -28.78
C THR A 423 10.92 13.55 -28.45
N LEU A 424 10.80 13.14 -27.17
CA LEU A 424 9.73 12.24 -26.75
C LEU A 424 8.35 12.86 -26.98
N ASN A 425 8.17 14.13 -26.61
CA ASN A 425 6.92 14.85 -26.81
C ASN A 425 6.52 14.94 -28.30
N ALA A 426 7.47 14.98 -29.23
CA ALA A 426 7.14 15.00 -30.66
C ALA A 426 6.65 13.64 -31.19
N ILE A 427 6.96 12.53 -30.50
CA ILE A 427 6.57 11.17 -30.91
C ILE A 427 5.20 10.79 -30.35
N ILE A 428 4.93 11.10 -29.07
CA ILE A 428 3.73 10.63 -28.34
C ILE A 428 2.80 11.76 -27.85
N GLY A 429 3.23 13.02 -27.95
CA GLY A 429 2.73 14.14 -27.14
C GLY A 429 1.66 15.02 -27.75
#